data_AF-A0A7C7WSQ4-F1
#
_entry.id   AF-A0A7C7WSQ4-F1
#
_cell.length_a   1.000
_cell.length_b   1.000
_cell.length_c   1.000
_cell.angle_alpha   90.00
_cell.angle_beta   90.00
_cell.angle_gamma   90.00
#
_symmetry.space_group_name_H-M   'P 1'
#
loop_
_entity.id
_entity.type
_entity.pdbx_description
1 polymer ?
#
loop_
_entity_poly.entity_id
_entity_poly.type
_entity_poly.pdbx_seq_one_letter_code
_entity_poly.pdbx_strand_id
1 'polypeptide(L)'
;MIEFLRKLLGGLFRQPTPEIKRPPAVVETTIGTNGPLKRPVLIAHEDTRITMVLDYNFEDVLAWAEYDCEANKFSLVQKGGAVADLYDVVANDDKEKFRNFNRLFIVTSFNDIRIMHNLSLIVR
;
A
#
# COMPACT_ATOMS: atom_id res chain seq x y z
N MET A 1 48.31 49.89 10.91
CA MET A 1 47.18 50.72 11.40
C MET A 1 45.91 50.41 10.58
N ILE A 2 45.55 49.13 10.43
CA ILE A 2 44.38 48.68 9.62
C ILE A 2 43.45 47.76 10.43
N GLU A 3 43.84 47.37 11.64
CA GLU A 3 43.03 46.56 12.58
C GLU A 3 41.85 47.33 13.19
N PHE A 4 41.93 48.66 13.24
CA PHE A 4 40.91 49.50 13.90
C PHE A 4 39.61 49.61 13.09
N LEU A 5 39.69 49.52 11.75
CA LEU A 5 38.52 49.59 10.87
C LEU A 5 37.70 48.29 10.82
N ARG A 6 38.27 47.14 11.24
CA ARG A 6 37.52 45.88 11.32
C ARG A 6 36.46 45.85 12.43
N LYS A 7 36.58 46.72 13.44
CA LYS A 7 35.63 46.78 14.57
C LYS A 7 34.37 47.61 14.31
N LEU A 8 34.33 48.41 13.24
CA LEU A 8 33.18 49.25 12.89
C LEU A 8 32.14 48.57 11.97
N LEU A 9 32.48 47.42 11.38
CA LEU A 9 31.56 46.64 10.53
C LEU A 9 30.81 45.53 11.30
N GLY A 10 31.07 45.37 12.60
CA GLY A 10 30.50 44.30 13.42
C GLY A 10 29.07 44.54 13.94
N GLY A 11 28.44 45.65 13.55
CA GLY A 11 27.15 46.06 14.10
C GLY A 11 26.10 46.29 13.03
N LEU A 12 25.61 45.23 12.38
CA LEU A 12 24.31 45.28 11.71
C LEU A 12 23.65 43.89 11.74
N PHE A 13 22.62 43.79 12.57
CA PHE A 13 21.43 42.93 12.43
C PHE A 13 21.67 41.48 11.98
N ARG A 14 21.89 40.57 12.92
CA ARG A 14 21.33 39.21 12.77
C ARG A 14 19.86 39.28 13.16
N GLN A 15 18.97 39.43 12.18
CA GLN A 15 17.57 39.08 12.40
C GLN A 15 17.53 37.60 12.80
N PRO A 16 16.83 37.20 13.88
CA PRO A 16 16.57 35.80 14.11
C PRO A 16 15.84 35.28 12.87
N THR A 17 16.40 34.24 12.24
CA THR A 17 15.75 33.58 11.12
C THR A 17 14.34 33.23 11.57
N PRO A 18 13.28 33.70 10.90
CA PRO A 18 11.93 33.36 11.31
C PRO A 18 11.82 31.84 11.33
N GLU A 19 11.41 31.27 12.47
CA GLU A 19 11.03 29.87 12.54
C GLU A 19 9.93 29.68 11.50
N ILE A 20 10.28 29.09 10.36
CA ILE A 20 9.32 28.64 9.39
C ILE A 20 8.57 27.52 10.11
N LYS A 21 7.40 27.84 10.68
CA LYS A 21 6.44 26.85 11.14
C LYS A 21 6.11 26.01 9.91
N ARG A 22 6.77 24.86 9.77
CA ARG A 22 6.38 23.87 8.78
C ARG A 22 4.90 23.60 9.06
N PRO A 23 4.03 23.58 8.04
CA PRO A 23 2.68 23.12 8.24
C PRO A 23 2.75 21.79 8.99
N PRO A 24 1.83 21.53 9.95
CA PRO A 24 1.78 20.23 10.59
C PRO A 24 1.77 19.18 9.47
N ALA A 25 2.60 18.14 9.63
CA ALA A 25 2.58 17.03 8.68
C ALA A 25 1.13 16.58 8.55
N VAL A 26 0.59 16.66 7.34
CA VAL A 26 -0.72 16.10 7.06
C VAL A 26 -0.56 14.60 7.31
N VAL A 27 -1.10 14.11 8.42
CA VAL A 27 -1.21 12.68 8.64
C VAL A 27 -2.29 12.26 7.64
N GLU A 28 -1.87 11.73 6.49
CA GLU A 28 -2.79 11.11 5.56
C GLU A 28 -3.42 9.92 6.29
N THR A 29 -4.64 10.10 6.79
CA THR A 29 -5.45 9.00 7.27
C THR A 29 -5.80 8.12 6.08
N THR A 30 -5.17 6.95 6.02
CA THR A 30 -5.56 5.88 5.10
C THR A 30 -7.00 5.49 5.38
N ILE A 31 -7.80 5.35 4.33
CA ILE A 31 -9.19 4.88 4.41
C ILE A 31 -9.22 3.45 3.88
N GLY A 32 -9.82 2.53 4.65
CA GLY A 32 -9.99 1.13 4.26
C GLY A 32 -9.40 0.14 5.27
N THR A 33 -9.58 -1.15 4.98
CA THR A 33 -9.06 -2.24 5.81
C THR A 33 -7.53 -2.31 5.70
N ASN A 34 -6.81 -2.16 6.81
CA ASN A 34 -5.35 -2.05 6.80
C ASN A 34 -4.66 -3.13 7.65
N GLY A 35 -3.54 -3.65 7.14
CA GLY A 35 -2.70 -4.63 7.80
C GLY A 35 -3.10 -6.10 7.56
N PRO A 36 -2.58 -7.02 8.40
CA PRO A 36 -2.79 -8.45 8.22
C PRO A 36 -4.26 -8.87 8.35
N LEU A 37 -4.77 -9.56 7.32
CA LEU A 37 -6.12 -10.08 7.26
C LEU A 37 -6.10 -11.61 7.43
N LYS A 38 -6.45 -12.09 8.64
CA LYS A 38 -6.54 -13.53 8.91
C LYS A 38 -7.93 -14.05 8.53
N ARG A 39 -8.08 -14.52 7.29
CA ARG A 39 -9.33 -15.11 6.78
C ARG A 39 -9.06 -16.33 5.91
N PRO A 40 -9.97 -17.31 5.88
CA PRO A 40 -9.92 -18.37 4.89
C PRO A 40 -9.99 -17.78 3.48
N VAL A 41 -9.09 -18.21 2.62
CA VAL A 41 -9.05 -17.85 1.20
C VAL A 41 -9.08 -19.13 0.39
N LEU A 42 -9.95 -19.17 -0.62
CA LEU A 42 -9.85 -20.19 -1.66
C LEU A 42 -9.20 -19.54 -2.86
N ILE A 43 -8.16 -20.17 -3.39
CA ILE A 43 -7.49 -19.73 -4.60
C ILE A 43 -7.43 -20.86 -5.60
N ALA A 44 -7.75 -20.54 -6.85
CA ALA A 44 -7.69 -21.46 -7.97
C ALA A 44 -7.06 -20.74 -9.15
N HIS A 45 -6.37 -21.49 -10.00
CA HIS A 45 -5.82 -20.98 -11.24
C HIS A 45 -6.11 -21.96 -12.38
N GLU A 46 -6.34 -21.42 -13.57
CA GLU A 46 -6.52 -22.19 -14.80
C GLU A 46 -5.93 -21.37 -15.95
N ASP A 47 -5.00 -21.98 -16.70
CA ASP A 47 -4.25 -21.38 -17.79
C ASP A 47 -3.71 -19.97 -17.49
N THR A 48 -4.50 -18.95 -17.82
CA THR A 48 -4.16 -17.52 -17.77
C THR A 48 -4.98 -16.74 -16.75
N ARG A 49 -5.78 -17.42 -15.92
CA ARG A 49 -6.64 -16.82 -14.90
C ARG A 49 -6.29 -17.31 -13.50
N ILE A 50 -6.21 -16.37 -12.56
CA ILE A 50 -6.27 -16.65 -11.12
C ILE A 50 -7.60 -16.13 -10.60
N THR A 51 -8.29 -16.96 -9.83
CA THR A 51 -9.48 -16.57 -9.08
C THR A 51 -9.26 -16.79 -7.59
N MET A 52 -9.55 -15.78 -6.80
CA MET A 52 -9.54 -15.80 -5.35
C MET A 52 -10.96 -15.58 -4.82
N VAL A 53 -11.38 -16.37 -3.83
CA VAL A 53 -12.60 -16.13 -3.09
C VAL A 53 -12.22 -15.78 -1.66
N LEU A 54 -12.57 -14.57 -1.25
CA LEU A 54 -12.35 -14.01 0.08
C LEU A 54 -13.67 -13.40 0.55
N ASP A 55 -14.41 -14.14 1.37
CA ASP A 55 -15.69 -13.70 1.91
C ASP A 55 -15.48 -12.63 3.01
N TYR A 56 -15.23 -11.39 2.55
CA TYR A 56 -14.90 -10.25 3.39
C TYR A 56 -15.52 -8.96 2.84
N ASN A 57 -16.02 -8.12 3.75
CA ASN A 57 -16.59 -6.80 3.45
C ASN A 57 -15.54 -5.73 3.72
N PHE A 58 -14.87 -5.26 2.67
CA PHE A 58 -13.86 -4.22 2.75
C PHE A 58 -14.47 -2.86 3.07
N GLU A 59 -13.75 -2.07 3.86
CA GLU A 59 -14.16 -0.69 4.20
C GLU A 59 -14.01 0.28 3.04
N ASP A 60 -13.25 -0.09 2.00
CA ASP A 60 -13.10 0.68 0.77
C ASP A 60 -12.94 -0.22 -0.47
N VAL A 61 -13.06 0.37 -1.65
CA VAL A 61 -13.02 -0.34 -2.94
C VAL A 61 -11.60 -0.80 -3.25
N LEU A 62 -11.47 -2.08 -3.60
CA LEU A 62 -10.22 -2.65 -4.09
C LEU A 62 -9.78 -1.99 -5.41
N ALA A 63 -8.50 -1.65 -5.50
CA ALA A 63 -7.91 -0.95 -6.64
C ALA A 63 -6.96 -1.87 -7.44
N TRP A 64 -6.02 -2.54 -6.77
CA TRP A 64 -5.14 -3.56 -7.37
C TRP A 64 -4.68 -4.55 -6.31
N ALA A 65 -4.02 -5.62 -6.76
CA ALA A 65 -3.37 -6.58 -5.89
C ALA A 65 -1.88 -6.67 -6.21
N GLU A 66 -1.08 -6.93 -5.18
CA GLU A 66 0.34 -7.25 -5.31
C GLU A 66 0.55 -8.66 -4.75
N TYR A 67 1.35 -9.47 -5.43
CA TYR A 67 1.75 -10.77 -4.93
C TYR A 67 3.27 -10.81 -4.79
N ASP A 68 3.73 -11.00 -3.55
CA ASP A 68 5.13 -11.25 -3.22
C ASP A 68 5.35 -12.76 -3.15
N CYS A 69 6.08 -13.31 -4.14
CA CYS A 69 6.29 -14.75 -4.26
C CYS A 69 7.17 -15.30 -3.14
N GLU A 70 8.15 -14.50 -2.68
CA GLU A 70 9.10 -14.90 -1.65
C GLU A 70 8.42 -14.95 -0.29
N ALA A 71 7.69 -13.89 0.06
CA ALA A 71 6.93 -13.79 1.30
C ALA A 71 5.61 -14.57 1.30
N ASN A 72 5.21 -15.14 0.15
CA ASN A 72 3.90 -15.76 -0.06
C ASN A 72 2.73 -14.89 0.40
N LYS A 73 2.75 -13.62 -0.03
CA LYS A 73 1.86 -12.59 0.49
C LYS A 73 1.10 -11.90 -0.63
N PHE A 74 -0.23 -11.85 -0.52
CA PHE A 74 -1.05 -10.94 -1.30
C PHE A 74 -1.31 -9.66 -0.53
N SER A 75 -0.98 -8.51 -1.12
CA SER A 75 -1.35 -7.19 -0.62
C SER A 75 -2.49 -6.64 -1.48
N LEU A 76 -3.68 -6.52 -0.89
CA LEU A 76 -4.88 -6.01 -1.54
C LEU A 76 -4.99 -4.50 -1.26
N VAL A 77 -4.73 -3.68 -2.28
CA VAL A 77 -4.68 -2.23 -2.13
C VAL A 77 -6.04 -1.62 -2.42
N GLN A 78 -6.48 -0.70 -1.56
CA GLN A 78 -7.74 0.03 -1.68
C GLN A 78 -7.51 1.47 -2.16
N LYS A 79 -8.54 2.10 -2.73
CA LYS A 79 -8.45 3.46 -3.27
C LYS A 79 -8.03 4.52 -2.25
N GLY A 80 -8.41 4.34 -0.99
CA GLY A 80 -8.07 5.18 0.16
C GLY A 80 -6.65 4.96 0.70
N GLY A 81 -5.83 4.14 0.03
CA GLY A 81 -4.43 3.89 0.38
C GLY A 81 -4.21 2.82 1.44
N ALA A 82 -5.26 2.28 2.04
CA ALA A 82 -5.14 1.15 2.97
C ALA A 82 -4.82 -0.16 2.22
N VAL A 83 -4.04 -1.03 2.87
CA VAL A 83 -3.58 -2.30 2.29
C VAL A 83 -3.92 -3.45 3.22
N ALA A 84 -4.68 -4.42 2.74
CA ALA A 84 -4.97 -5.66 3.47
C ALA A 84 -4.01 -6.78 3.03
N ASP A 85 -3.27 -7.35 3.97
CA ASP A 85 -2.25 -8.37 3.70
C ASP A 85 -2.76 -9.78 4.03
N LEU A 86 -2.77 -10.66 3.03
CA LEU A 86 -3.07 -12.08 3.17
C LEU A 86 -1.76 -12.87 3.04
N TYR A 87 -1.52 -13.77 3.99
CA TYR A 87 -0.32 -14.59 4.04
C TYR A 87 -0.65 -16.05 3.77
N ASP A 88 0.32 -16.78 3.23
CA ASP A 88 0.26 -18.23 3.05
C ASP A 88 -0.93 -18.70 2.20
N VAL A 89 -1.33 -17.89 1.22
CA VAL A 89 -2.50 -18.15 0.36
C VAL A 89 -2.20 -19.19 -0.71
N VAL A 90 -1.00 -19.14 -1.29
CA VAL A 90 -0.61 -20.03 -2.40
C VAL A 90 0.20 -21.21 -1.86
N ALA A 91 -0.10 -22.42 -2.33
CA ALA A 91 0.72 -23.58 -2.05
C ALA A 91 2.15 -23.38 -2.58
N ASN A 92 3.17 -23.85 -1.85
CA ASN A 92 4.57 -23.63 -2.23
C ASN A 92 4.89 -24.11 -3.66
N ASP A 93 4.31 -25.23 -4.08
CA ASP A 93 4.53 -25.83 -5.40
C ASP A 93 3.89 -25.01 -6.54
N ASP A 94 2.97 -24.10 -6.22
CA ASP A 94 2.25 -23.28 -7.19
C ASP A 94 2.80 -21.85 -7.30
N LYS A 95 3.68 -21.41 -6.39
CA LYS A 95 4.22 -20.03 -6.36
C LYS A 95 4.83 -19.58 -7.69
N GLU A 96 5.62 -20.44 -8.32
CA GLU A 96 6.27 -20.14 -9.60
C GLU A 96 5.27 -19.97 -10.75
N LYS A 97 4.12 -20.65 -10.69
CA LYS A 97 3.07 -20.49 -11.70
C LYS A 97 2.49 -19.09 -11.66
N PHE A 98 2.41 -18.48 -10.47
CA PHE A 98 1.80 -17.18 -10.25
C PHE A 98 2.60 -16.02 -10.87
N ARG A 99 3.89 -16.22 -11.18
CA ARG A 99 4.77 -15.19 -11.75
C ARG A 99 4.32 -14.63 -13.09
N ASN A 100 3.58 -15.41 -13.87
CA ASN A 100 3.20 -15.04 -15.24
C ASN A 100 1.82 -14.35 -15.34
N PHE A 101 1.10 -14.21 -14.23
CA PHE A 101 -0.22 -13.59 -14.24
C PHE A 101 -0.15 -12.09 -13.98
N ASN A 102 -1.02 -11.34 -14.66
CA ASN A 102 -1.15 -9.89 -14.51
C ASN A 102 -2.56 -9.44 -14.11
N ARG A 103 -3.45 -10.41 -13.87
CA ARG A 103 -4.83 -10.20 -13.45
C ARG A 103 -5.21 -11.14 -12.33
N LEU A 104 -6.02 -10.62 -11.40
CA LEU A 104 -6.64 -11.37 -10.33
C LEU A 104 -8.15 -11.13 -10.39
N PHE A 105 -8.92 -12.20 -10.55
CA PHE A 105 -10.34 -12.17 -10.23
C PHE A 105 -10.50 -12.44 -8.75
N ILE A 106 -11.10 -11.51 -8.00
CA ILE A 106 -11.36 -11.72 -6.57
C ILE A 106 -12.84 -11.55 -6.28
N VAL A 107 -13.42 -12.51 -5.59
CA VAL A 107 -14.80 -12.46 -5.12
C VAL A 107 -14.79 -12.02 -3.66
N THR A 108 -15.48 -10.91 -3.36
CA THR A 108 -15.68 -10.37 -2.01
C THR A 108 -17.16 -10.28 -1.66
N SER A 109 -17.47 -9.95 -0.41
CA SER A 109 -18.84 -9.69 0.05
C SER A 109 -19.06 -8.20 0.27
N PHE A 110 -20.24 -7.67 -0.01
CA PHE A 110 -20.67 -6.32 0.38
C PHE A 110 -22.17 -6.34 0.65
N ASN A 111 -22.60 -6.06 1.87
CA ASN A 111 -24.02 -6.10 2.29
C ASN A 111 -24.75 -7.35 1.79
N ASP A 112 -24.21 -8.54 2.10
CA ASP A 112 -24.73 -9.86 1.72
C ASP A 112 -24.76 -10.17 0.21
N ILE A 113 -24.20 -9.29 -0.62
CA ILE A 113 -24.02 -9.50 -2.06
C ILE A 113 -22.57 -9.93 -2.32
N ARG A 114 -22.38 -10.88 -3.24
CA ARG A 114 -21.05 -11.25 -3.73
C ARG A 114 -20.66 -10.40 -4.92
N ILE A 115 -19.50 -9.77 -4.86
CA ILE A 115 -18.96 -8.91 -5.92
C ILE A 115 -17.69 -9.56 -6.46
N MET A 116 -17.62 -9.74 -7.77
CA MET A 116 -16.39 -10.16 -8.46
C MET A 116 -15.67 -8.93 -8.98
N HIS A 117 -14.44 -8.71 -8.53
CA HIS A 117 -13.54 -7.68 -9.01
C HIS A 117 -12.58 -8.27 -10.05
N ASN A 118 -12.20 -7.46 -11.03
CA ASN A 118 -11.12 -7.76 -11.95
C ASN A 118 -9.97 -6.78 -11.67
N LEU A 119 -8.99 -7.23 -10.89
CA LEU A 119 -7.88 -6.40 -10.43
C LEU A 119 -6.66 -6.60 -11.32
N SER A 120 -5.89 -5.54 -11.50
CA SER A 120 -4.50 -5.68 -11.93
C SER A 120 -3.73 -6.42 -10.85
N LEU A 121 -2.91 -7.40 -11.26
CA LEU A 121 -2.01 -8.13 -10.37
C LEU A 121 -0.57 -7.74 -10.69
N ILE A 122 0.14 -7.25 -9.69
CA ILE A 122 1.58 -6.95 -9.77
C ILE A 122 2.31 -8.04 -9.02
N VAL A 123 3.11 -8.84 -9.73
CA VAL A 123 3.91 -9.89 -9.11
C VAL A 123 5.33 -9.38 -8.84
N ARG A 124 5.82 -9.64 -7.63
CA ARG A 124 7.15 -9.27 -7.13
C ARG A 124 7.90 -10.52 -6.68
#